data_AF-A0A1H5B7J7-F1
#
_entry.id   AF-A0A1H5B7J7-F1
#
_cell.length_a   1.000
_cell.length_b   1.000
_cell.length_c   1.000
_cell.angle_alpha   90.00
_cell.angle_beta   90.00
_cell.angle_gamma   90.00
#
_symmetry.space_group_name_H-M   'P 1'
#
loop_
_entity.id
_entity.type
_entity.pdbx_description
1 polymer ?
#
loop_
_entity_poly.entity_id
_entity_poly.type
_entity_poly.pdbx_seq_one_letter_code
_entity_poly.pdbx_strand_id
1 'polypeptide(L)'
;MTMPPRLSIRAAALLAGLMLAGAGALASDWPPVDPGEAMTKIAIDSGFAQRLRGLRSFGELQAAAGARGHISDIVRDGDSPHAVYDWTSAANGGRMRVFLYEGGDFSAAITSPGQADEIVLNNFEAFICASCSPPVTACGHRPSWVPHDLHWDVYDCARTLTGPQSVHSRQF
;
A
#
# COMPACT_ATOMS: atom_id res chain seq x y z
N MET A 1 63.19 -29.73 25.65
CA MET A 1 61.78 -29.89 26.09
C MET A 1 60.94 -28.89 25.31
N THR A 2 60.15 -29.39 24.39
CA THR A 2 59.27 -28.68 23.46
C THR A 2 57.87 -28.57 24.07
N MET A 3 57.31 -27.37 24.16
CA MET A 3 55.90 -27.14 24.52
C MET A 3 55.15 -26.49 23.34
N PRO A 4 53.90 -26.90 23.07
CA PRO A 4 53.16 -26.52 21.86
C PRO A 4 52.43 -25.16 22.02
N PRO A 5 52.11 -24.46 20.91
CA PRO A 5 51.26 -23.28 20.94
C PRO A 5 49.78 -23.69 21.09
N ARG A 6 49.13 -23.20 22.14
CA ARG A 6 47.68 -23.33 22.34
C ARG A 6 46.97 -22.26 21.51
N LEU A 7 46.45 -22.64 20.34
CA LEU A 7 45.39 -21.88 19.67
C LEU A 7 44.12 -21.96 20.53
N SER A 8 43.82 -20.91 21.29
CA SER A 8 42.57 -20.81 22.04
C SER A 8 41.51 -20.06 21.24
N ILE A 9 40.71 -20.86 20.55
CA ILE A 9 39.33 -20.68 20.11
C ILE A 9 38.58 -19.64 20.97
N ARG A 10 38.52 -18.38 20.52
CA ARG A 10 37.71 -17.31 21.15
C ARG A 10 36.95 -16.45 20.12
N ALA A 11 36.50 -17.04 19.01
CA ALA A 11 35.84 -16.30 17.94
C ALA A 11 34.58 -16.98 17.38
N ALA A 12 33.80 -17.67 18.22
CA ALA A 12 32.59 -18.37 17.77
C ALA A 12 31.33 -18.12 18.62
N ALA A 13 31.33 -17.12 19.51
CA ALA A 13 30.20 -16.85 20.41
C ALA A 13 29.46 -15.52 20.16
N LEU A 14 29.89 -14.70 19.19
CA LEU A 14 29.28 -13.38 18.94
C LEU A 14 28.44 -13.27 17.65
N LEU A 15 28.28 -14.36 16.88
CA LEU A 15 27.56 -14.33 15.59
C LEU A 15 26.24 -15.12 15.56
N ALA A 16 25.82 -15.77 16.65
CA ALA A 16 24.58 -16.56 16.68
C ALA A 16 23.37 -15.80 17.26
N GLY A 17 23.56 -14.60 17.85
CA GLY A 17 22.49 -13.85 18.53
C GLY A 17 21.80 -12.76 17.70
N LEU A 18 22.27 -12.47 16.49
CA LEU A 18 21.76 -11.36 15.65
C LEU A 18 20.94 -11.81 14.43
N MET A 19 20.58 -13.09 14.35
CA MET A 19 19.81 -13.65 13.22
C MET A 19 18.32 -13.88 13.54
N LEU A 20 17.79 -13.36 14.66
CA LEU A 20 16.39 -13.56 15.08
C LEU A 20 15.65 -12.27 15.48
N ALA A 21 15.95 -11.13 14.83
CA ALA A 21 15.17 -9.90 15.00
C ALA A 21 14.85 -9.20 13.68
N GLY A 22 14.99 -9.90 12.56
CA GLY A 22 14.53 -9.46 11.25
C GLY A 22 13.43 -10.39 10.74
N ALA A 23 12.37 -9.80 10.19
CA ALA A 23 11.22 -10.44 9.56
C ALA A 23 10.11 -10.94 10.50
N GLY A 24 9.67 -10.06 11.40
CA GLY A 24 8.25 -9.94 11.69
C GLY A 24 7.81 -8.56 11.23
N ALA A 25 7.36 -8.42 9.98
CA ALA A 25 6.31 -7.45 9.74
C ALA A 25 5.21 -7.92 10.69
N LEU A 26 5.06 -7.23 11.83
CA LEU A 26 3.90 -7.41 12.68
C LEU A 26 2.74 -7.22 11.71
N ALA A 27 2.06 -8.33 11.39
CA ALA A 27 0.74 -8.27 10.80
C ALA A 27 0.00 -7.34 11.75
N SER A 28 -0.16 -6.09 11.34
CA SER A 28 -0.91 -5.10 12.08
C SER A 28 -2.26 -5.76 12.35
N ASP A 29 -2.59 -5.92 13.64
CA ASP A 29 -3.76 -6.70 14.07
C ASP A 29 -4.94 -6.39 13.15
N TRP A 30 -5.40 -7.41 12.43
CA TRP A 30 -6.51 -7.26 11.49
C TRP A 30 -7.81 -7.64 12.20
N PRO A 31 -8.86 -6.80 12.12
CA PRO A 31 -8.87 -5.52 11.44
C PRO A 31 -8.22 -4.40 12.26
N PRO A 32 -7.73 -3.36 11.57
CA PRO A 32 -7.01 -2.26 12.20
C PRO A 32 -7.92 -1.47 13.13
N VAL A 33 -7.29 -0.88 14.15
CA VAL A 33 -7.93 0.10 15.03
C VAL A 33 -7.94 1.47 14.36
N ASP A 34 -9.09 2.14 14.38
CA ASP A 34 -9.24 3.48 13.81
C ASP A 34 -8.28 4.49 14.48
N PRO A 35 -7.36 5.12 13.72
CA PRO A 35 -6.50 6.16 14.28
C PRO A 35 -7.24 7.47 14.59
N GLY A 36 -8.40 7.72 13.97
CA GLY A 36 -9.20 8.92 14.16
C GLY A 36 -8.59 10.21 13.60
N GLU A 37 -7.62 10.13 12.68
CA GLU A 37 -6.86 11.27 12.14
C GLU A 37 -7.31 11.64 10.72
N ALA A 38 -8.60 11.96 10.55
CA ALA A 38 -9.18 12.26 9.23
C ALA A 38 -8.58 13.51 8.55
N MET A 39 -8.07 14.47 9.32
CA MET A 39 -7.56 15.73 8.79
C MET A 39 -6.06 15.67 8.51
N THR A 40 -5.66 16.03 7.30
CA THR A 40 -4.26 16.31 6.97
C THR A 40 -4.01 17.78 6.69
N LYS A 41 -2.80 18.25 6.98
CA LYS A 41 -2.33 19.61 6.66
C LYS A 41 -1.74 19.73 5.26
N ILE A 42 -1.51 18.62 4.55
CA ILE A 42 -0.99 18.65 3.19
C ILE A 42 -2.11 18.94 2.19
N ALA A 43 -1.77 19.59 1.08
CA ALA A 43 -2.67 19.69 -0.06
C ALA A 43 -2.85 18.30 -0.68
N ILE A 44 -4.10 17.84 -0.78
CA ILE A 44 -4.46 16.64 -1.54
C ILE A 44 -4.91 17.12 -2.92
N ASP A 45 -4.08 16.89 -3.93
CA ASP A 45 -4.27 17.29 -5.32
C ASP A 45 -3.49 16.37 -6.28
N SER A 46 -3.49 16.67 -7.57
CA SER A 46 -2.74 15.90 -8.57
C SER A 46 -1.23 15.91 -8.33
N GLY A 47 -0.66 17.00 -7.79
CA GLY A 47 0.74 17.08 -7.42
C GLY A 47 1.08 16.16 -6.25
N PHE A 48 0.18 16.05 -5.27
CA PHE A 48 0.30 15.05 -4.21
C PHE A 48 0.18 13.63 -4.76
N ALA A 49 -0.82 13.34 -5.58
CA ALA A 49 -0.99 12.02 -6.19
C ALA A 49 0.25 11.58 -6.97
N GLN A 50 0.88 12.49 -7.72
CA GLN A 50 2.13 12.20 -8.44
C GLN A 50 3.28 11.80 -7.49
N ARG A 51 3.37 12.38 -6.30
CA ARG A 51 4.39 12.02 -5.29
C ARG A 51 4.17 10.64 -4.69
N LEU A 52 2.93 10.13 -4.72
CA LEU A 52 2.60 8.79 -4.21
C LEU A 52 2.94 7.68 -5.22
N ARG A 53 3.37 8.01 -6.44
CA ARG A 53 3.76 7.02 -7.43
C ARG A 53 4.96 6.21 -6.92
N GLY A 54 4.82 4.88 -6.97
CA GLY A 54 5.86 3.95 -6.56
C GLY A 54 5.90 3.65 -5.05
N LEU A 55 4.98 4.21 -4.26
CA LEU A 55 4.80 3.77 -2.87
C LEU A 55 4.47 2.28 -2.82
N ARG A 56 5.08 1.58 -1.85
CA ARG A 56 4.98 0.12 -1.70
C ARG A 56 4.20 -0.30 -0.48
N SER A 57 4.05 0.59 0.50
CA SER A 57 3.34 0.27 1.74
C SER A 57 2.38 1.36 2.15
N PHE A 58 1.32 0.95 2.85
CA PHE A 58 0.34 1.87 3.41
C PHE A 58 0.96 2.82 4.45
N GLY A 59 1.98 2.37 5.19
CA GLY A 59 2.72 3.21 6.12
C GLY A 59 3.45 4.37 5.45
N GLU A 60 4.02 4.16 4.25
CA GLU A 60 4.63 5.26 3.47
C GLU A 60 3.57 6.27 3.01
N LEU A 61 2.37 5.80 2.65
CA LEU A 61 1.25 6.68 2.30
C LEU A 61 0.83 7.53 3.51
N GLN A 62 0.67 6.93 4.69
CA GLN A 62 0.35 7.65 5.92
C GLN A 62 1.44 8.68 6.27
N ALA A 63 2.72 8.32 6.10
CA ALA A 63 3.83 9.24 6.30
C ALA A 63 3.81 10.40 5.30
N ALA A 64 3.53 10.14 4.01
CA ALA A 64 3.41 11.17 2.98
C ALA A 64 2.21 12.10 3.22
N ALA A 65 1.11 11.55 3.75
CA ALA A 65 -0.05 12.32 4.17
C ALA A 65 0.19 13.09 5.47
N GLY A 66 1.22 12.75 6.26
CA GLY A 66 1.47 13.34 7.58
C GLY A 66 0.33 13.12 8.59
N ALA A 67 -0.52 12.13 8.35
CA ALA A 67 -1.68 11.77 9.17
C ALA A 67 -2.05 10.31 8.91
N ARG A 68 -2.53 9.60 9.94
CA ARG A 68 -2.85 8.16 9.83
C ARG A 68 -4.19 7.85 9.17
N GLY A 69 -5.04 8.85 8.98
CA GLY A 69 -6.37 8.71 8.40
C GLY A 69 -7.43 8.34 9.44
N HIS A 70 -8.67 8.26 8.99
CA HIS A 70 -9.80 7.79 9.79
C HIS A 70 -10.46 6.61 9.07
N ILE A 71 -10.74 5.53 9.79
CA ILE A 71 -11.46 4.39 9.24
C ILE A 71 -12.95 4.71 9.19
N SER A 72 -13.49 4.84 7.98
CA SER A 72 -14.92 5.07 7.76
C SER A 72 -15.72 3.77 7.61
N ASP A 73 -15.06 2.68 7.20
CA ASP A 73 -15.69 1.37 7.06
C ASP A 73 -14.69 0.21 7.19
N ILE A 74 -15.18 -0.97 7.58
CA ILE A 74 -14.43 -2.23 7.60
C ILE A 74 -15.29 -3.33 7.00
N VAL A 75 -14.93 -3.75 5.79
CA VAL A 75 -15.57 -4.86 5.08
C VAL A 75 -14.85 -6.15 5.46
N ARG A 76 -15.54 -7.03 6.19
CA ARG A 76 -15.00 -8.32 6.65
C ARG A 76 -15.45 -9.51 5.81
N ASP A 77 -16.65 -9.41 5.25
CA ASP A 77 -17.28 -10.50 4.52
C ASP A 77 -17.00 -10.37 3.02
N GLY A 78 -16.79 -11.51 2.37
CA GLY A 78 -16.56 -11.61 0.93
C GLY A 78 -15.11 -11.87 0.55
N ASP A 79 -14.86 -11.83 -0.76
CA ASP A 79 -13.60 -12.28 -1.38
C ASP A 79 -12.46 -11.27 -1.25
N SER A 80 -12.67 -10.13 -0.58
CA SER A 80 -11.64 -9.08 -0.45
C SER A 80 -11.84 -8.26 0.83
N PRO A 81 -11.58 -8.84 2.02
CA PRO A 81 -11.66 -8.09 3.27
C PRO A 81 -10.73 -6.87 3.26
N HIS A 82 -11.26 -5.71 3.60
CA HIS A 82 -10.53 -4.45 3.57
C HIS A 82 -11.10 -3.41 4.56
N ALA A 83 -10.27 -2.45 4.93
CA ALA A 83 -10.64 -1.26 5.69
C ALA A 83 -10.58 -0.04 4.78
N VAL A 84 -11.57 0.85 4.89
CA VAL A 84 -11.63 2.09 4.14
C VAL A 84 -11.16 3.22 5.05
N TYR A 85 -10.08 3.89 4.64
CA TYR A 85 -9.54 5.06 5.30
C TYR A 85 -9.86 6.32 4.51
N ASP A 86 -10.26 7.37 5.19
CA ASP A 86 -10.50 8.68 4.60
C ASP A 86 -9.56 9.74 5.18
N TRP A 87 -9.12 10.63 4.29
CA TRP A 87 -8.46 11.89 4.60
C TRP A 87 -9.20 13.04 3.92
N THR A 88 -9.26 14.18 4.61
CA THR A 88 -9.58 15.46 3.99
C THR A 88 -8.47 16.46 4.29
N SER A 89 -8.07 17.19 3.27
CA SER A 89 -7.05 18.23 3.34
C SER A 89 -7.61 19.50 3.94
N ALA A 90 -7.04 19.95 5.05
CA ALA A 90 -7.28 21.27 5.60
C ALA A 90 -6.69 22.40 4.73
N ALA A 91 -5.71 22.09 3.88
CA ALA A 91 -5.02 23.09 3.06
C ALA A 91 -5.82 23.54 1.83
N ASN A 92 -6.58 22.62 1.23
CA ASN A 92 -7.28 22.89 -0.03
C ASN A 92 -8.66 22.22 -0.15
N GLY A 93 -9.08 21.40 0.83
CA GLY A 93 -10.36 20.68 0.79
C GLY A 93 -10.38 19.42 -0.08
N GLY A 94 -9.23 19.02 -0.65
CA GLY A 94 -9.09 17.78 -1.40
C GLY A 94 -9.29 16.56 -0.50
N ARG A 95 -9.66 15.42 -1.09
CA ARG A 95 -10.01 14.20 -0.35
C ARG A 95 -9.23 13.01 -0.88
N MET A 96 -8.90 12.09 0.01
CA MET A 96 -8.28 10.81 -0.35
C MET A 96 -9.00 9.72 0.39
N ARG A 97 -9.44 8.70 -0.34
CA ARG A 97 -9.96 7.44 0.20
C ARG A 97 -8.95 6.34 -0.11
N VAL A 98 -8.61 5.51 0.86
CA VAL A 98 -7.72 4.36 0.70
C VAL A 98 -8.42 3.09 1.13
N PHE A 99 -8.35 2.08 0.28
CA PHE A 99 -8.78 0.72 0.58
C PHE A 99 -7.53 -0.07 0.96
N LEU A 100 -7.40 -0.42 2.24
CA LEU A 100 -6.34 -1.27 2.75
C LEU A 100 -6.87 -2.69 2.85
N TYR A 101 -6.29 -3.64 2.12
CA TYR A 101 -6.70 -5.04 2.16
C TYR A 101 -6.00 -5.77 3.30
N GLU A 102 -6.60 -6.86 3.80
CA GLU A 102 -6.04 -7.67 4.89
C GLU A 102 -4.60 -8.16 4.59
N GLY A 103 -4.29 -8.43 3.32
CA GLY A 103 -2.95 -8.81 2.86
C GLY A 103 -1.91 -7.68 2.87
N GLY A 104 -2.30 -6.45 3.20
CA GLY A 104 -1.44 -5.25 3.24
C GLY A 104 -1.34 -4.48 1.93
N ASP A 105 -1.92 -5.00 0.84
CA ASP A 105 -2.08 -4.27 -0.42
C ASP A 105 -3.02 -3.07 -0.22
N PHE A 106 -2.86 -2.04 -1.05
CA PHE A 106 -3.76 -0.90 -0.98
C PHE A 106 -4.00 -0.22 -2.33
N SER A 107 -5.18 0.40 -2.45
CA SER A 107 -5.51 1.34 -3.51
C SER A 107 -6.00 2.66 -2.92
N ALA A 108 -5.73 3.76 -3.61
CA ALA A 108 -6.11 5.10 -3.19
C ALA A 108 -6.86 5.81 -4.33
N ALA A 109 -7.96 6.47 -3.99
CA ALA A 109 -8.71 7.37 -4.84
C ALA A 109 -8.59 8.79 -4.28
N ILE A 110 -8.12 9.71 -5.10
CA ILE A 110 -7.85 11.11 -4.74
C ILE A 110 -8.77 12.02 -5.54
N THR A 111 -9.58 12.81 -4.83
CA THR A 111 -10.40 13.86 -5.42
C THR A 111 -9.73 15.21 -5.16
N SER A 112 -9.25 15.85 -6.23
CA SER A 112 -8.71 17.21 -6.15
C SER A 112 -9.84 18.22 -5.89
N PRO A 113 -9.57 19.35 -5.21
CA PRO A 113 -10.59 20.37 -4.95
C PRO A 113 -11.23 20.87 -6.25
N GLY A 114 -12.57 20.85 -6.29
CA GLY A 114 -13.32 21.34 -7.45
C GLY A 114 -13.25 20.44 -8.69
N GLN A 115 -12.66 19.23 -8.59
CA GLN A 115 -12.68 18.24 -9.66
C GLN A 115 -13.61 17.08 -9.33
N ALA A 116 -14.29 16.56 -10.36
CA ALA A 116 -15.16 15.41 -10.25
C ALA A 116 -14.41 14.09 -10.49
N ASP A 117 -13.39 14.11 -11.37
CA ASP A 117 -12.63 12.91 -11.70
C ASP A 117 -11.66 12.56 -10.57
N GLU A 118 -11.67 11.28 -10.18
CA GLU A 118 -10.73 10.74 -9.20
C GLU A 118 -9.40 10.37 -9.86
N ILE A 119 -8.31 10.63 -9.15
CA ILE A 119 -6.98 10.11 -9.46
C ILE A 119 -6.83 8.82 -8.67
N VAL A 120 -6.62 7.70 -9.37
CA VAL A 120 -6.58 6.38 -8.74
C VAL A 120 -5.16 5.81 -8.83
N LEU A 121 -4.67 5.24 -7.73
CA LEU A 121 -3.37 4.58 -7.68
C LEU A 121 -3.37 3.37 -6.72
N ASN A 122 -2.35 2.53 -6.80
CA ASN A 122 -2.15 1.41 -5.87
C ASN A 122 -0.66 1.12 -5.62
N ASN A 123 -0.36 0.18 -4.72
CA ASN A 123 1.00 -0.29 -4.42
C ASN A 123 1.63 -1.15 -5.53
N PHE A 124 0.85 -1.52 -6.55
CA PHE A 124 1.30 -2.22 -7.75
C PHE A 124 1.72 -1.26 -8.87
N GLU A 125 1.83 0.05 -8.63
CA GLU A 125 2.15 1.08 -9.62
C GLU A 125 1.06 1.40 -10.65
N ALA A 126 -0.18 0.96 -10.43
CA ALA A 126 -1.29 1.51 -11.18
C ALA A 126 -1.42 3.01 -10.85
N PHE A 127 -1.66 3.83 -11.87
CA PHE A 127 -1.82 5.26 -11.73
C PHE A 127 -2.66 5.81 -12.89
N ILE A 128 -3.86 6.30 -12.57
CA ILE A 128 -4.79 6.90 -13.53
C ILE A 128 -5.08 8.32 -13.10
N CYS A 129 -4.81 9.26 -14.00
CA CYS A 129 -5.03 10.68 -13.78
C CYS A 129 -5.46 11.34 -15.10
N ALA A 130 -6.77 11.42 -15.33
CA ALA A 130 -7.32 12.03 -16.54
C ALA A 130 -7.07 13.55 -16.60
N SER A 131 -7.01 14.20 -15.43
CA SER A 131 -6.78 15.65 -15.31
C SER A 131 -5.29 16.04 -15.24
N CYS A 132 -4.37 15.07 -15.28
CA CYS A 132 -2.94 15.36 -15.38
C CYS A 132 -2.56 15.89 -16.77
N SER A 133 -1.41 16.56 -16.87
CA SER A 133 -0.86 17.03 -18.13
C SER A 133 0.57 16.50 -18.33
N PRO A 134 0.79 15.52 -19.24
CA PRO A 134 -0.24 14.81 -20.01
C PRO A 134 -1.10 13.89 -19.13
N PRO A 135 -2.30 13.49 -19.60
CA PRO A 135 -3.09 12.46 -18.93
C PRO A 135 -2.31 11.15 -18.82
N VAL A 136 -2.51 10.42 -17.71
CA VAL A 136 -1.78 9.18 -17.43
C VAL A 136 -2.77 8.05 -17.21
N THR A 137 -2.52 6.92 -17.87
CA THR A 137 -3.20 5.64 -17.64
C THR A 137 -2.14 4.55 -17.57
N ALA A 138 -1.69 4.23 -16.36
CA ALA A 138 -0.72 3.16 -16.11
C ALA A 138 -1.39 2.04 -15.31
N CYS A 139 -1.29 0.80 -15.79
CA CYS A 139 -1.96 -0.35 -15.16
C CYS A 139 -1.14 -1.02 -14.04
N GLY A 140 0.12 -0.64 -13.86
CA GLY A 140 0.99 -1.25 -12.84
C GLY A 140 1.45 -2.67 -13.17
N HIS A 141 2.16 -3.27 -12.22
CA HIS A 141 2.68 -4.64 -12.27
C HIS A 141 1.62 -5.66 -11.91
N ARG A 142 1.84 -6.88 -12.41
CA ARG A 142 1.06 -8.06 -12.05
C ARG A 142 1.30 -8.48 -10.60
N PRO A 143 0.27 -8.48 -9.75
CA PRO A 143 0.36 -9.04 -8.41
C PRO A 143 0.61 -10.55 -8.45
N SER A 144 1.35 -11.07 -7.48
CA SER A 144 1.69 -12.50 -7.39
C SER A 144 0.49 -13.42 -7.16
N TRP A 145 -0.63 -12.88 -6.68
CA TRP A 145 -1.87 -13.62 -6.45
C TRP A 145 -2.73 -13.76 -7.71
N VAL A 146 -2.41 -13.08 -8.82
CA VAL A 146 -3.14 -13.25 -10.09
C VAL A 146 -2.63 -14.50 -10.83
N PRO A 147 -3.47 -15.52 -11.09
CA PRO A 147 -3.06 -16.78 -11.74
C PRO A 147 -2.43 -16.57 -13.12
N HIS A 148 -1.21 -17.06 -13.35
CA HIS A 148 -0.37 -16.79 -14.54
C HIS A 148 -1.03 -17.02 -15.91
N ASP A 149 -2.10 -17.80 -15.96
CA ASP A 149 -2.92 -18.09 -17.13
C ASP A 149 -3.95 -16.99 -17.48
N LEU A 150 -4.24 -16.08 -16.54
CA LEU A 150 -4.99 -14.86 -16.83
C LEU A 150 -4.09 -13.92 -17.65
N HIS A 151 -4.61 -13.43 -18.78
CA HIS A 151 -3.96 -12.34 -19.50
C HIS A 151 -3.81 -11.15 -18.53
N TRP A 152 -2.62 -10.53 -18.50
CA TRP A 152 -2.36 -9.37 -17.67
C TRP A 152 -1.69 -8.33 -18.55
N ASP A 153 -2.50 -7.48 -19.15
CA ASP A 153 -2.05 -6.40 -20.02
C ASP A 153 -2.86 -5.12 -19.78
N VAL A 154 -2.77 -4.17 -20.71
CA VAL A 154 -3.39 -2.85 -20.58
C VAL A 154 -4.93 -2.93 -20.49
N TYR A 155 -5.56 -4.01 -20.95
CA TYR A 155 -7.02 -4.17 -20.90
C TYR A 155 -7.54 -4.53 -19.50
N ASP A 156 -6.70 -5.05 -18.60
CA ASP A 156 -7.07 -5.42 -17.23
C ASP A 156 -6.77 -4.32 -16.19
N CYS A 157 -6.49 -3.09 -16.64
CA CYS A 157 -6.22 -1.92 -15.81
C CYS A 157 -7.20 -1.77 -14.64
N ALA A 158 -8.50 -2.01 -14.85
CA ALA A 158 -9.51 -1.92 -13.79
C ALA A 158 -9.28 -2.93 -12.65
N ARG A 159 -8.76 -4.13 -12.96
CA ARG A 159 -8.46 -5.18 -11.97
C ARG A 159 -7.24 -4.87 -11.13
N THR A 160 -6.35 -4.02 -11.64
CA THR A 160 -5.15 -3.62 -10.90
C THR A 160 -5.52 -2.56 -9.87
N LEU A 161 -6.31 -1.55 -10.27
CA LEU A 161 -6.71 -0.43 -9.41
C LEU A 161 -7.45 -0.84 -8.14
N THR A 162 -8.17 -1.96 -8.17
CA THR A 162 -9.01 -2.40 -7.05
C THR A 162 -8.31 -3.41 -6.13
N GLY A 163 -6.97 -3.52 -6.18
CA GLY A 163 -6.20 -4.37 -5.27
C GLY A 163 -6.52 -5.87 -5.38
N PRO A 164 -6.17 -6.71 -4.38
CA PRO A 164 -6.51 -8.13 -4.35
C PRO A 164 -8.03 -8.33 -4.37
N GLN A 165 -8.55 -8.53 -5.57
CA GLN A 165 -9.82 -9.18 -5.83
C GLN A 165 -9.52 -10.67 -5.79
N SER A 166 -9.79 -11.37 -4.68
CA SER A 166 -9.49 -12.80 -4.68
C SER A 166 -10.36 -13.51 -5.74
N VAL A 167 -9.67 -13.97 -6.78
CA VAL A 167 -9.93 -15.12 -7.66
C VAL A 167 -11.40 -15.38 -8.01
N HIS A 168 -11.84 -14.88 -9.17
CA HIS A 168 -13.03 -15.31 -9.93
C HIS A 168 -13.96 -16.31 -9.20
N SER A 169 -15.02 -15.84 -8.55
CA SER A 169 -16.24 -16.64 -8.51
C SER A 169 -16.77 -16.72 -9.95
N ARG A 170 -16.54 -17.86 -10.62
CA ARG A 170 -17.22 -18.20 -11.86
C ARG A 170 -18.72 -17.99 -11.66
N GLN A 171 -19.36 -17.25 -12.56
CA GLN A 171 -20.39 -17.80 -13.47
C GLN A 171 -20.88 -16.70 -14.43
N PHE A 172 -21.28 -17.20 -15.60
CA PHE A 172 -21.65 -16.54 -16.84
C PHE A 172 -22.63 -15.37 -16.74
#